data_AF-A0A1D8JDI0-F1
#
_entry.id   AF-A0A1D8JDI0-F1
#
_cell.length_a   1.000
_cell.length_b   1.000
_cell.length_c   1.000
_cell.angle_alpha   90.00
_cell.angle_beta   90.00
_cell.angle_gamma   90.00
#
_symmetry.space_group_name_H-M   'P 1'
#
loop_
_entity.id
_entity.type
_entity.pdbx_description
1 polymer ?
#
loop_
_entity_poly.entity_id
_entity_poly.type
_entity_poly.pdbx_seq_one_letter_code
_entity_poly.pdbx_strand_id
1 'polypeptide(L)' 'MNRKKTMWFEVKEGEKVEDCLKRMATAGYTVAGKREEPLFQEVDGEVIPIRQIIKFKGILTES' A
#
# COMPACT_ATOMS: atom_id res chain seq x y z
N MET A 1 -16.54 21.83 0.89
CA MET A 1 -16.26 20.41 1.21
C MET A 1 -14.76 20.24 1.43
N ASN A 2 -14.30 20.12 2.68
CA ASN A 2 -12.90 19.76 2.95
C ASN A 2 -12.69 18.30 2.52
N ARG A 3 -11.98 18.08 1.41
CA ARG A 3 -11.54 16.74 1.02
C ARG A 3 -10.56 16.26 2.09
N LYS A 4 -10.93 15.20 2.83
CA LYS A 4 -9.98 14.52 3.71
C LYS A 4 -8.78 14.09 2.88
N LYS A 5 -7.56 14.43 3.32
CA LYS A 5 -6.34 14.05 2.60
C LYS A 5 -6.20 12.53 2.65
N THR A 6 -6.09 11.88 1.50
CA THR A 6 -5.89 10.44 1.41
C THR A 6 -4.59 10.12 0.70
N MET A 7 -3.90 9.06 1.14
CA MET A 7 -2.64 8.61 0.55
C MET A 7 -2.62 7.08 0.48
N TRP A 8 -1.98 6.50 -0.53
CA TRP A 8 -1.78 5.05 -0.62
C TRP A 8 -0.39 4.68 -0.14
N PHE A 9 -0.31 3.62 0.66
CA PHE A 9 0.91 3.08 1.22
C PHE A 9 1.09 1.66 0.70
N GLU A 10 2.09 1.47 -0.15
CA GLU A 10 2.52 0.14 -0.56
C GLU A 10 3.34 -0.51 0.55
N VAL A 11 3.07 -1.80 0.78
CA VAL A 11 3.93 -2.68 1.58
C VAL A 11 5.17 -2.95 0.73
N LYS A 12 6.32 -2.45 1.17
CA LYS A 12 7.59 -2.59 0.42
C LYS A 12 8.03 -4.05 0.33
N GLU A 13 8.91 -4.35 -0.63
CA GLU A 13 9.53 -5.67 -0.70
C GLU A 13 10.28 -5.99 0.59
N GLY A 14 10.00 -7.15 1.19
CA GLY A 14 10.58 -7.55 2.47
C GLY A 14 10.02 -6.83 3.71
N GLU A 15 9.11 -5.86 3.55
CA GLU A 15 8.42 -5.20 4.66
C GLU A 15 7.23 -6.06 5.12
N LYS A 16 7.05 -6.20 6.44
CA LYS A 16 5.84 -6.84 6.98
C LYS A 16 4.68 -5.86 6.88
N VAL A 17 3.47 -6.40 6.67
CA VAL A 17 2.22 -5.61 6.68
C VAL A 17 2.11 -4.73 7.93
N GLU A 18 2.45 -5.29 9.10
CA GLU A 18 2.43 -4.58 10.38
C GLU A 18 3.34 -3.36 10.41
N ASP A 19 4.51 -3.44 9.78
CA ASP A 19 5.47 -2.34 9.73
C ASP A 19 5.01 -1.25 8.76
N CYS A 20 4.37 -1.63 7.65
CA CYS A 20 3.67 -0.67 6.79
C CYS A 20 2.56 0.07 7.55
N LEU A 21 1.76 -0.63 8.36
CA LEU A 21 0.70 -0.03 9.17
C LEU A 21 1.25 0.91 10.25
N LYS A 22 2.34 0.54 10.92
CA LYS A 22 3.04 1.43 11.86
C LYS A 22 3.52 2.70 11.17
N ARG A 23 4.12 2.56 9.98
CA ARG A 23 4.61 3.69 9.17
C ARG A 23 3.47 4.63 8.75
N MET A 24 2.29 4.09 8.44
CA MET A 24 1.07 4.89 8.21
C MET A 24 0.66 5.67 9.47
N ALA A 25 0.61 5.01 10.62
CA ALA A 25 0.23 5.62 11.89
C ALA A 25 1.21 6.73 12.31
N THR A 26 2.53 6.50 12.20
CA THR A 26 3.57 7.52 12.45
C THR A 26 3.43 8.73 11.53
N ALA A 27 2.91 8.54 10.31
CA ALA A 27 2.63 9.63 9.37
C ALA A 27 1.26 10.31 9.59
N GLY A 28 0.49 9.92 10.63
CA GLY A 28 -0.82 10.50 10.96
C GLY A 28 -1.99 9.94 10.12
N TYR A 29 -1.79 8.82 9.44
CA TYR A 29 -2.82 8.19 8.62
C TYR A 29 -3.45 6.98 9.31
N THR A 30 -4.77 6.86 9.18
CA THR A 30 -5.55 5.68 9.57
C THR A 30 -6.00 4.91 8.34
N VAL A 31 -6.03 3.58 8.43
CA VAL A 31 -6.42 2.71 7.30
C VAL A 31 -7.90 2.89 7.00
N ALA A 32 -8.21 3.15 5.74
CA ALA A 32 -9.55 3.30 5.20
C ALA A 32 -9.86 2.34 4.04
N GLY A 33 -8.89 1.53 3.63
CA GLY A 33 -9.06 0.52 2.59
C GLY A 33 -7.78 -0.25 2.29
N LYS A 34 -7.92 -1.38 1.61
CA LYS A 34 -6.83 -2.24 1.13
C LYS A 34 -7.07 -2.55 -0.34
N ARG A 35 -6.00 -2.59 -1.13
CA ARG A 35 -5.99 -3.05 -2.53
C ARG A 35 -4.84 -4.01 -2.71
N GLU A 36 -5.09 -5.09 -3.44
CA GLU A 36 -4.09 -6.09 -3.80
C GLU A 36 -4.07 -6.22 -5.32
N GLU A 37 -2.88 -6.10 -5.91
CA GLU A 37 -2.69 -6.17 -7.36
C GLU A 37 -1.59 -7.20 -7.67
N PRO A 38 -1.83 -8.17 -8.57
CA PRO A 38 -0.76 -9.04 -9.03
C PRO A 38 0.26 -8.23 -9.84
N LEU A 39 1.54 -8.45 -9.56
CA LEU A 39 2.65 -7.93 -10.34
C LEU A 39 3.19 -9.05 -11.23
N PHE A 40 3.27 -8.75 -12.52
CA PHE A 40 3.84 -9.64 -13.51
C PHE A 40 5.18 -9.07 -13.98
N GLN A 41 6.06 -9.96 -14.43
CA GLN A 41 7.31 -9.61 -15.06
C GLN A 41 7.43 -10.41 -16.37
N GLU A 42 7.97 -9.77 -17.40
CA GLU A 42 8.35 -10.47 -18.62
C GLU A 42 9.76 -11.04 -18.47
N VAL A 43 9.91 -12.35 -18.68
CA VAL A 43 11.18 -13.07 -18.67
C VAL A 43 11.21 -13.94 -19.92
N ASP A 44 12.20 -13.71 -20.78
CA ASP A 44 12.40 -14.45 -22.04
C ASP A 44 11.15 -14.47 -22.96
N GLY A 45 10.36 -13.39 -22.95
CA GLY A 45 9.14 -13.26 -23.74
C GLY A 45 7.89 -13.90 -23.12
N GLU A 46 8.00 -14.49 -21.93
CA GLU A 46 6.87 -15.01 -21.16
C GLU A 46 6.50 -14.08 -20.00
N VAL A 47 5.20 -13.83 -19.82
CA VAL A 47 4.66 -13.02 -18.71
C VAL A 47 4.39 -13.92 -17.51
N ILE A 48 5.22 -13.81 -16.48
CA ILE A 48 5.11 -14.61 -15.25
C ILE A 48 4.65 -13.76 -14.06
N PRO A 49 3.76 -14.29 -13.19
CA PRO A 49 3.40 -13.61 -11.94
C PRO A 49 4.56 -13.70 -10.96
N ILE A 50 5.06 -12.56 -10.46
CA ILE A 50 6.21 -12.52 -9.57
C ILE A 50 5.86 -12.24 -8.12
N ARG A 51 4.83 -11.44 -7.84
CA ARG A 51 4.34 -11.17 -6.47
C ARG A 51 2.98 -10.48 -6.46
N GLN A 52 2.38 -10.36 -5.29
CA GLN A 52 1.20 -9.52 -5.07
C GLN A 52 1.62 -8.22 -4.37
N ILE A 53 1.30 -7.09 -4.99
CA ILE A 53 1.47 -5.76 -4.40
C ILE A 53 0.29 -5.49 -3.47
N ILE A 54 0.58 -5.21 -2.21
CA ILE A 54 -0.41 -4.82 -1.21
C ILE A 54 -0.31 -3.32 -0.96
N LYS A 55 -1.42 -2.59 -1.11
CA LYS A 55 -1.52 -1.16 -0.83
C LYS A 55 -2.64 -0.87 0.16
N PHE A 56 -2.37 -0.06 1.17
CA PHE A 56 -3.37 0.45 2.10
C PHE A 56 -3.69 1.90 1.79
N LYS A 57 -4.99 2.24 1.76
CA LYS A 57 -5.44 3.62 1.67
C LYS A 57 -5.46 4.22 3.07
N GLY A 58 -4.64 5.21 3.31
CA GLY A 58 -4.66 6.04 4.51
C GLY A 58 -5.58 7.24 4.34
N ILE A 59 -6.32 7.60 5.39
CA ILE A 59 -6.95 8.92 5.54
C ILE A 59 -6.19 9.67 6.63
N LEU A 60 -5.74 10.88 6.32
CA LEU A 60 -5.07 11.75 7.29
C LEU A 60 -6.09 12.07 8.39
N THR A 61 -5.74 11.69 9.61
CA THR A 61 -6.53 12.05 10.79
C THR A 61 -5.81 13.24 11.39
N GLU A 62 -6.29 14.45 11.08
CA GLU A 62 -5.88 15.63 11.85
C GLU A 62 -6.23 15.32 13.31
N SER A 63 -5.20 15.19 14.15
CA SER A 63 -5.35 15.00 15.60
C SER A 63 -5.72 16.34 16.24
#